data_AF-A0A657AG22-F1
#
_entry.id   AF-A0A657AG22-F1
#
_cell.length_a   1.000
_cell.length_b   1.000
_cell.length_c   1.000
_cell.angle_alpha   90.00
_cell.angle_beta   90.00
_cell.angle_gamma   90.00
#
_symmetry.space_group_name_H-M   'P 1'
#
loop_
_entity.id
_entity.type
_entity.pdbx_description
1 polymer ?
#
loop_
_entity_poly.entity_id
_entity_poly.type
_entity_poly.pdbx_seq_one_letter_code
_entity_poly.pdbx_strand_id
1 'polypeptide(L)'
;MSSASKLDHYRELAGPIIHAVILETGKNDVKLIRKKLNQAYPFEARCGQAYRAWLSEVHSQLGFTLRRKNSSEKQLDLFDQP
;
A
#
# COMPACT_ATOMS: atom_id res chain seq x y z
N MET A 1 -22.86 -14.70 3.33
CA MET A 1 -22.49 -13.26 3.43
C MET A 1 -22.17 -12.75 2.04
N SER A 2 -22.81 -11.66 1.61
CA SER A 2 -22.62 -11.07 0.29
C SER A 2 -21.19 -10.53 0.13
N SER A 3 -20.61 -10.57 -1.08
CA SER A 3 -19.22 -10.18 -1.34
C SER A 3 -18.89 -8.73 -0.95
N ALA A 4 -19.87 -7.83 -0.92
CA ALA A 4 -19.71 -6.45 -0.45
C ALA A 4 -19.40 -6.40 1.05
N SER A 5 -20.15 -7.15 1.86
CA SER A 5 -20.01 -7.17 3.33
C SER A 5 -18.65 -7.68 3.82
N LYS A 6 -17.98 -8.54 3.04
CA LYS A 6 -16.61 -8.99 3.37
C LYS A 6 -15.58 -7.90 3.13
N LEU A 7 -15.73 -7.11 2.08
CA LEU A 7 -14.79 -6.05 1.75
C LEU A 7 -14.81 -4.95 2.83
N ASP A 8 -16.00 -4.58 3.29
CA ASP A 8 -16.20 -3.59 4.34
C ASP A 8 -15.59 -4.07 5.66
N HIS A 9 -15.81 -5.33 6.04
CA HIS A 9 -15.18 -5.93 7.22
C HIS A 9 -13.64 -5.84 7.20
N TYR A 10 -13.00 -6.13 6.07
CA TYR A 10 -11.55 -6.01 5.96
C TYR A 10 -11.07 -4.55 6.04
N ARG A 11 -11.84 -3.59 5.53
CA ARG A 11 -11.51 -2.17 5.63
C ARG A 11 -11.61 -1.66 7.07
N GLU A 12 -12.66 -2.05 7.78
CA GLU A 12 -12.84 -1.71 9.20
C GLU A 12 -11.68 -2.20 10.07
N LEU A 13 -11.16 -3.41 9.79
CA LEU A 13 -9.99 -3.96 10.48
C LEU A 13 -8.68 -3.29 10.05
N ALA A 14 -8.52 -3.00 8.76
CA ALA A 14 -7.30 -2.41 8.20
C ALA A 14 -7.11 -0.94 8.62
N GLY A 15 -8.21 -0.19 8.66
CA GLY A 15 -8.22 1.26 8.90
C GLY A 15 -7.38 1.73 10.09
N PRO A 16 -7.63 1.25 11.33
CA PRO A 16 -6.90 1.69 12.51
C PRO A 16 -5.42 1.29 12.48
N ILE A 17 -5.08 0.14 11.89
CA ILE A 17 -3.69 -0.34 11.79
C ILE A 17 -2.90 0.55 10.84
N ILE A 18 -3.46 0.83 9.66
CA ILE A 18 -2.86 1.71 8.65
C ILE A 18 -2.68 3.11 9.23
N HIS A 19 -3.67 3.62 9.96
CA HIS A 19 -3.61 4.92 10.61
C HIS A 19 -2.46 5.00 11.62
N ALA A 20 -2.33 3.99 12.50
CA ALA A 20 -1.26 3.93 13.47
C ALA A 20 0.13 3.90 12.81
N VAL A 21 0.30 3.13 11.72
CA VAL A 21 1.55 3.11 10.96
C VAL A 21 1.86 4.48 10.35
N ILE A 22 0.87 5.16 9.76
CA ILE A 22 1.05 6.49 9.18
C ILE A 22 1.45 7.51 10.24
N LEU A 23 0.84 7.46 11.43
CA LEU A 23 1.21 8.33 12.56
C LEU A 23 2.63 8.06 13.05
N GLU A 24 3.05 6.79 13.14
CA GLU A 24 4.39 6.41 13.61
C GLU A 24 5.48 6.81 12.60
N THR A 25 5.26 6.59 11.31
CA THR A 25 6.30 6.79 10.27
C THR A 25 6.27 8.16 9.62
N GLY A 26 5.13 8.86 9.67
CA GLY A 26 4.83 9.97 8.77
C GLY A 26 4.66 9.52 7.31
N LYS A 27 4.39 10.47 6.40
CA LYS A 27 4.11 10.21 4.96
C LYS A 27 5.31 10.43 4.02
N ASN A 28 6.44 10.94 4.54
CA ASN A 28 7.56 11.41 3.71
C ASN A 28 8.50 10.28 3.26
N ASP A 29 8.72 9.27 4.11
CA ASP A 29 9.57 8.12 3.76
C ASP A 29 8.73 6.96 3.21
N VAL A 30 8.58 6.96 1.88
CA VAL A 30 7.82 5.93 1.15
C VAL A 30 8.44 4.53 1.30
N LYS A 31 9.73 4.41 1.57
CA LYS A 31 10.37 3.10 1.79
C LYS A 31 10.03 2.57 3.19
N LEU A 32 10.17 3.43 4.20
CA LEU A 32 9.87 3.08 5.58
C LEU A 32 8.40 2.71 5.77
N ILE A 33 7.49 3.53 5.21
CA ILE A 33 6.05 3.29 5.34
C ILE A 33 5.63 1.98 4.67
N ARG A 34 6.20 1.66 3.49
CA ARG A 34 5.96 0.38 2.83
C ARG A 34 6.43 -0.79 3.68
N LYS A 35 7.60 -0.68 4.29
CA LYS A 35 8.13 -1.74 5.16
C LYS A 35 7.21 -1.96 6.36
N LYS A 36 6.82 -0.89 7.04
CA LYS A 36 5.95 -0.94 8.23
C LYS A 36 4.55 -1.44 7.90
N LEU A 37 3.92 -0.97 6.80
CA LEU A 37 2.63 -1.49 6.34
C LEU A 37 2.70 -2.99 5.97
N ASN A 38 3.81 -3.46 5.40
CA ASN A 38 3.98 -4.90 5.14
C ASN A 38 4.12 -5.72 6.42
N GLN A 39 4.77 -5.18 7.46
CA GLN A 39 4.94 -5.84 8.75
C GLN A 39 3.67 -5.84 9.59
N ALA A 40 2.88 -4.77 9.51
CA ALA A 40 1.63 -4.60 10.25
C ALA A 40 0.43 -5.31 9.60
N TYR A 41 0.63 -5.99 8.47
CA TYR A 41 -0.45 -6.66 7.75
C TYR A 41 -1.09 -7.77 8.63
N PRO A 42 -2.39 -7.67 8.99
CA PRO A 42 -2.98 -8.52 10.01
C PRO A 42 -3.56 -9.83 9.47
N PHE A 43 -3.59 -10.02 8.16
CA PHE A 43 -4.26 -11.17 7.52
C PHE A 43 -3.25 -12.24 7.09
N GLU A 44 -3.71 -13.48 6.95
CA GLU A 44 -2.83 -14.65 6.69
C GLU A 44 -2.01 -14.53 5.39
N ALA A 45 -2.66 -14.12 4.29
CA ALA A 45 -2.02 -14.04 2.99
C ALA A 45 -2.25 -12.68 2.32
N ARG A 46 -1.23 -12.19 1.61
CA ARG A 46 -1.28 -10.97 0.78
C ARG A 46 -1.92 -11.25 -0.58
N CYS A 47 -3.09 -11.88 -0.57
CA CYS A 47 -3.86 -12.21 -1.76
C CYS A 47 -5.37 -12.07 -1.52
N GLY A 48 -6.16 -12.13 -2.60
CA GLY A 48 -7.61 -12.12 -2.52
C GLY A 48 -8.23 -10.78 -2.07
N GLN A 49 -9.41 -10.86 -1.46
CA GLN A 49 -10.23 -9.68 -1.13
C GLN A 49 -9.64 -8.87 0.03
N ALA A 50 -9.09 -9.51 1.06
CA ALA A 50 -8.48 -8.85 2.21
C ALA A 50 -7.31 -7.95 1.80
N TYR A 51 -6.42 -8.46 0.93
CA TYR A 51 -5.30 -7.68 0.43
C TYR A 51 -5.73 -6.51 -0.46
N ARG A 52 -6.78 -6.70 -1.27
CA ARG A 52 -7.35 -5.61 -2.08
C ARG A 52 -7.97 -4.51 -1.21
N ALA A 53 -8.71 -4.90 -0.16
CA ALA A 53 -9.26 -3.96 0.82
C ALA A 53 -8.15 -3.18 1.52
N TRP A 54 -7.10 -3.87 1.98
CA TRP A 54 -5.93 -3.28 2.59
C TRP A 54 -5.26 -2.23 1.68
N LEU A 55 -4.95 -2.58 0.42
CA LEU A 55 -4.33 -1.63 -0.51
C LEU A 55 -5.23 -0.42 -0.80
N SER A 56 -6.55 -0.65 -0.92
CA SER A 56 -7.51 0.44 -1.10
C SER A 56 -7.48 1.42 0.07
N GLU A 57 -7.44 0.90 1.29
CA GLU A 57 -7.42 1.70 2.52
C GLU A 57 -6.09 2.44 2.67
N VAL A 58 -4.96 1.77 2.40
CA VAL A 58 -3.64 2.41 2.38
C VAL A 58 -3.63 3.61 1.44
N HIS A 59 -4.13 3.47 0.21
CA HIS A 59 -4.17 4.58 -0.73
C HIS A 59 -5.13 5.70 -0.29
N SER A 60 -6.27 5.34 0.30
CA SER A 60 -7.25 6.31 0.81
C SER A 60 -6.65 7.18 1.92
N GLN A 61 -5.98 6.56 2.92
CA GLN A 61 -5.41 7.30 4.04
C GLN A 61 -4.11 8.04 3.70
N LEU A 62 -3.30 7.50 2.80
CA LEU A 62 -2.08 8.18 2.34
C LEU A 62 -2.42 9.40 1.49
N GLY A 63 -3.47 9.33 0.68
CA GLY A 63 -3.83 10.36 -0.30
C GLY A 63 -3.01 10.27 -1.59
N PHE A 64 -2.15 9.26 -1.74
CA PHE A 64 -1.40 8.98 -2.96
C PHE A 64 -1.19 7.47 -3.16
N THR A 65 -1.01 7.08 -4.41
CA THR A 65 -0.78 5.67 -4.76
C THR A 65 0.68 5.30 -4.51
N LEU A 66 0.91 4.18 -3.81
CA LEU A 66 2.23 3.59 -3.64
C LEU A 66 2.70 2.89 -4.93
N ARG A 67 2.90 3.62 -6.03
CA ARG A 67 3.40 3.04 -7.29
C ARG A 67 4.81 2.51 -7.14
N ARG A 68 5.08 1.27 -7.56
CA ARG A 68 6.46 0.81 -7.73
C ARG A 68 7.13 1.71 -8.77
N LYS A 69 8.36 2.17 -8.52
CA LYS A 69 9.16 2.77 -9.59
C LYS A 69 9.33 1.71 -10.66
N ASN A 70 8.90 1.98 -11.89
CA ASN A 70 9.19 1.10 -13.00
C ASN A 70 10.70 1.23 -13.27
N SER A 71 11.42 0.10 -13.25
CA SER A 71 12.87 0.10 -13.55
C SER A 71 13.21 0.54 -14.98
N SER A 72 12.21 0.78 -15.83
CA SER A 72 12.36 1.21 -17.22
C SER A 72 12.77 2.67 -17.41
N GLU A 73 12.72 3.51 -16.36
CA GLU A 73 13.25 4.91 -16.44
C GLU A 73 14.78 4.97 -16.58
N LYS A 74 15.49 3.85 -16.42
CA LYS A 74 16.95 3.78 -16.64
C LYS A 74 17.38 3.57 -18.10
N GLN A 75 16.44 3.45 -19.05
CA GLN A 75 16.76 3.09 -20.44
C GLN A 75 16.70 4.27 -21.43
N LEU A 76 16.53 5.51 -20.97
CA LEU A 76 16.54 6.69 -21.85
C LEU A 76 17.91 7.38 -21.95
N ASP A 77 18.86 7.07 -21.06
CA ASP A 77 20.23 7.64 -21.10
C ASP A 77 21.18 6.90 -22.07
N LEU A 78 20.70 5.93 -22.85
CA LEU A 78 21.56 5.14 -23.75
C LEU A 78 21.67 5.70 -25.17
N PHE A 79 20.89 6.73 -25.53
CA PHE A 79 20.82 7.27 -26.90
C PHE A 79 21.41 8.67 -27.07
N ASP A 80 21.89 9.32 -26.00
CA ASP A 80 22.63 10.59 -26.06
C ASP A 80 24.15 10.33 -25.92
N GLN A 81 24.73 9.60 -26.88
CA GLN A 81 26.18 9.67 -27.10
C GLN A 81 26.46 10.50 -28.36
N PRO A 82 27.35 11.52 -28.27
CA PRO A 82 27.71 12.39 -29.40
C PRO A 82 28.47 11.65 -30.51
#